data_AF-B6EI25-F1
#
_entry.id   AF-B6EI25-F1
#
_cell.length_a   1.000
_cell.length_b   1.000
_cell.length_c   1.000
_cell.angle_alpha   90.00
_cell.angle_beta   90.00
_cell.angle_gamma   90.00
#
_symmetry.space_group_name_H-M   'P 1'
#
loop_
_entity.id
_entity.type
_entity.pdbx_description
1 polymer ?
#
loop_
_entity_poly.entity_id
_entity_poly.type
_entity_poly.pdbx_seq_one_letter_code
_entity_poly.pdbx_strand_id
1 'polypeptide(L)' 'MKYKVEISKDEKVLFEVLIDDINRNILEENLTILLDQFPNENRFKRHVFYSDTENRILKSTERSMEVIAIQPIFKDVGYR' A
#
# COMPACT_ATOMS: atom_id res chain seq x y z
N MET A 1 8.68 0.44 -4.31
CA MET A 1 7.34 1.01 -4.58
C MET A 1 6.34 0.08 -3.93
N LYS A 2 5.32 0.62 -3.24
CA LYS A 2 4.32 -0.19 -2.51
C LYS A 2 2.92 0.27 -2.88
N TYR A 3 1.96 -0.63 -2.88
CA TYR A 3 0.54 -0.28 -2.92
C TYR A 3 -0.10 -0.51 -1.57
N LYS A 4 -1.05 0.35 -1.22
CA LYS A 4 -2.04 0.11 -0.19
C LYS A 4 -3.40 0.15 -0.89
N VAL A 5 -4.21 -0.87 -0.70
CA VAL A 5 -5.56 -0.94 -1.24
C VAL A 5 -6.53 -1.06 -0.08
N GLU A 6 -7.39 -0.05 0.08
CA GLU A 6 -8.47 -0.09 1.04
C GLU A 6 -9.72 -0.66 0.37
N ILE A 7 -10.22 -1.78 0.89
CA ILE A 7 -11.42 -2.43 0.38
C ILE A 7 -12.55 -2.14 1.36
N SER A 8 -13.58 -1.49 0.85
CA SER A 8 -14.78 -1.14 1.60
C SER A 8 -16.01 -1.78 0.97
N LYS A 9 -17.03 -2.03 1.79
CA LYS A 9 -18.34 -2.51 1.36
C LYS A 9 -19.41 -1.77 2.13
N ASP A 10 -20.48 -1.35 1.45
CA ASP A 10 -21.56 -0.57 2.09
C ASP A 10 -21.00 0.65 2.85
N GLU A 11 -19.98 1.30 2.28
CA GLU A 11 -19.27 2.48 2.82
C GLU A 11 -18.47 2.25 4.11
N LYS A 12 -18.31 0.98 4.52
CA LYS A 12 -17.47 0.58 5.64
C LYS A 12 -16.20 -0.10 5.13
N VAL A 13 -15.04 0.36 5.60
CA VAL A 13 -13.77 -0.33 5.33
C VAL A 13 -13.82 -1.73 5.96
N LEU A 14 -13.60 -2.74 5.14
CA LEU A 14 -13.54 -4.14 5.57
C LEU A 14 -12.12 -4.50 5.98
N PHE A 15 -11.15 -4.21 5.10
CA PHE A 15 -9.74 -4.47 5.35
C PHE A 15 -8.87 -3.66 4.39
N GLU A 16 -7.60 -3.56 4.76
CA GLU A 16 -6.56 -2.91 3.96
C GLU A 16 -5.52 -3.95 3.57
N VAL A 17 -5.10 -3.91 2.30
CA VAL A 17 -4.08 -4.82 1.77
C VAL A 17 -2.85 -4.02 1.39
N LEU A 18 -1.70 -4.40 1.95
CA LEU A 18 -0.40 -3.88 1.57
C LEU A 18 0.24 -4.84 0.56
N ILE A 19 0.63 -4.30 -0.58
CA ILE A 19 1.36 -5.03 -1.64
C ILE A 19 2.74 -4.40 -1.75
N ASP A 20 3.76 -5.21 -1.49
CA ASP A 20 5.16 -4.79 -1.49
C ASP A 20 6.00 -5.89 -2.15
N ASP A 21 6.72 -5.51 -3.20
CA ASP A 21 7.64 -6.40 -3.91
C ASP A 21 8.77 -5.55 -4.52
N ILE A 22 9.96 -6.15 -4.60
CA ILE A 22 11.12 -5.55 -5.25
C ILE A 22 10.93 -5.51 -6.77
N ASN A 23 10.25 -6.53 -7.33
CA ASN A 23 9.96 -6.63 -8.74
C ASN A 23 8.65 -5.90 -9.07
N ARG A 24 8.77 -4.82 -9.84
CA ARG A 24 7.62 -4.02 -10.28
C ARG A 24 6.56 -4.83 -11.04
N ASN A 25 6.95 -5.80 -11.86
CA ASN A 25 5.99 -6.57 -12.65
C ASN A 25 5.11 -7.44 -11.75
N ILE A 26 5.71 -8.09 -10.74
CA ILE A 26 4.99 -8.91 -9.76
C ILE A 26 4.07 -8.03 -8.91
N LEU A 27 4.53 -6.83 -8.54
CA LEU A 27 3.73 -5.87 -7.78
C LEU A 27 2.46 -5.44 -8.54
N GLU A 28 2.58 -5.12 -9.83
CA GLU A 28 1.44 -4.73 -10.68
C GLU A 28 0.50 -5.92 -10.94
N GLU A 29 1.05 -7.13 -11.11
CA GLU A 29 0.27 -8.36 -11.25
C GLU A 29 -0.54 -8.65 -9.98
N ASN A 30 0.08 -8.59 -8.81
CA ASN A 30 -0.60 -8.76 -7.52
C ASN A 30 -1.69 -7.71 -7.29
N LEU A 31 -1.44 -6.46 -7.68
CA LEU A 31 -2.47 -5.41 -7.65
C LEU A 31 -3.63 -5.81 -8.54
N THR A 32 -3.38 -6.22 -9.78
CA THR A 32 -4.42 -6.62 -10.74
C THR A 32 -5.26 -7.77 -10.20
N ILE A 33 -4.63 -8.81 -9.67
CA ILE A 33 -5.33 -9.96 -9.06
C ILE A 33 -6.23 -9.51 -7.91
N LEU A 34 -5.74 -8.65 -7.02
CA LEU A 34 -6.53 -8.14 -5.91
C LEU A 34 -7.72 -7.30 -6.40
N LEU A 35 -7.49 -6.44 -7.39
CA LEU A 35 -8.54 -5.63 -7.99
C LEU A 35 -9.62 -6.55 -8.58
N ASP A 36 -9.27 -7.58 -9.35
CA ASP A 36 -10.23 -8.51 -9.96
C ASP A 36 -11.03 -9.32 -8.94
N GLN A 37 -10.45 -9.64 -7.78
CA GLN A 37 -11.17 -10.33 -6.69
C GLN A 37 -12.21 -9.47 -5.98
N PHE A 38 -12.03 -8.14 -6.00
CA PHE A 38 -12.91 -7.18 -5.31
C PHE A 38 -13.45 -6.14 -6.28
N PRO A 39 -14.20 -6.51 -7.34
CA PRO A 39 -14.65 -5.55 -8.34
C PRO A 39 -15.44 -4.39 -7.71
N ASN A 40 -15.42 -3.20 -8.33
CA ASN A 40 -16.24 -2.04 -7.90
C ASN A 40 -17.73 -2.22 -8.21
N GLU A 41 -18.26 -3.39 -7.89
CA GLU A 41 -19.64 -3.81 -8.05
C GLU A 41 -20.12 -4.43 -6.74
N ASN A 42 -21.40 -4.80 -6.63
CA ASN A 42 -21.95 -5.44 -5.43
C ASN A 42 -21.65 -4.69 -4.13
N ARG A 43 -21.60 -3.35 -4.23
CA ARG A 43 -21.33 -2.40 -3.14
C ARG A 43 -19.91 -2.42 -2.58
N PHE A 44 -18.99 -3.11 -3.24
CA PHE A 44 -17.56 -2.97 -2.95
C PHE A 44 -17.02 -1.68 -3.59
N LYS A 45 -16.13 -1.00 -2.87
CA LYS A 45 -15.32 0.11 -3.39
C LYS A 45 -13.87 -0.16 -2.99
N ARG A 46 -12.96 -0.05 -3.95
CA ARG A 46 -11.51 -0.15 -3.74
C ARG A 46 -10.87 1.22 -3.89
N HIS A 47 -10.17 1.67 -2.86
CA HIS A 47 -9.39 2.90 -2.92
C HIS A 47 -7.90 2.54 -2.94
N VAL A 48 -7.21 2.91 -4.01
CA VAL A 48 -5.80 2.56 -4.21
C VAL A 48 -4.90 3.72 -3.87
N PHE A 49 -3.86 3.43 -3.11
CA PHE A 49 -2.78 4.34 -2.79
C PHE A 49 -1.45 3.72 -3.21
N TYR A 50 -0.51 4.56 -3.60
CA TYR A 50 0.85 4.12 -3.94
C TYR A 50 1.89 4.86 -3.11
N SER A 51 3.03 4.24 -2.88
CA SER A 51 4.15 4.85 -2.18
C SER A 51 5.45 4.56 -2.92
N ASP A 52 6.12 5.62 -3.32
CA ASP A 52 7.48 5.63 -3.88
C ASP A 52 8.49 6.31 -2.95
N THR A 53 8.01 6.87 -1.83
CA THR A 53 8.82 7.57 -0.83
C THR A 53 8.50 7.07 0.57
N GLU A 54 9.47 7.18 1.48
CA GLU A 54 9.34 6.71 2.86
C GLU A 54 10.04 7.65 3.83
N ASN A 55 9.48 7.76 5.04
CA ASN A 55 10.17 8.35 6.18
C ASN A 55 10.98 7.28 6.90
N ARG A 56 12.23 7.60 7.23
CA ARG A 56 13.11 6.73 8.03
C ARG A 56 13.40 7.41 9.37
N ILE A 57 13.07 6.74 10.45
CA ILE A 57 13.42 7.20 11.80
C ILE A 57 14.81 6.65 12.11
N LEU A 58 15.76 7.57 12.26
CA LEU A 58 17.15 7.25 12.54
C LEU A 58 17.48 7.54 14.00
N LYS A 59 18.28 6.67 14.62
CA LYS A 59 18.90 6.94 15.91
C LYS A 59 20.41 6.95 15.75
N SER A 60 21.02 8.03 16.22
CA SER A 60 22.48 8.09 16.36
C SER A 60 22.87 7.30 17.60
N THR A 61 23.79 6.36 17.43
CA THR A 61 24.52 5.71 18.52
C THR A 61 25.94 6.29 18.59
N GLU A 62 26.73 5.86 19.57
CA GLU A 62 28.15 6.27 19.68
C GLU A 62 29.01 5.78 18.51
N ARG A 63 28.54 4.79 17.74
CA ARG A 63 29.33 4.13 16.69
C ARG A 63 28.75 4.26 15.28
N SER A 64 27.44 4.47 15.14
CA SER A 64 26.76 4.46 13.84
C SER A 64 25.40 5.17 13.89
N MET A 65 24.80 5.36 12.71
CA MET A 65 23.36 5.63 12.61
C MET A 65 22.63 4.32 12.32
N GLU A 66 21.54 4.08 13.05
CA GLU A 66 20.69 2.90 12.89
C GLU A 66 19.28 3.32 12.45
N VAL A 67 18.69 2.55 11.52
CA VAL A 67 17.29 2.73 11.11
C VAL A 67 16.40 1.95 12.07
N ILE A 68 15.54 2.65 12.81
CA ILE A 68 14.63 2.03 13.80
C ILE A 68 13.26 1.74 13.19
N ALA A 69 12.80 2.61 12.30
CA ALA A 69 11.52 2.45 11.65
C ALA A 69 11.54 3.01 10.23
N ILE A 70 10.76 2.38 9.36
CA ILE A 70 10.50 2.82 8.00
C ILE A 70 8.98 2.95 7.85
N GLN A 71 8.52 4.13 7.47
CA GLN A 71 7.10 4.41 7.25
C GLN A 71 6.88 4.90 5.83
N PRO A 72 6.22 4.12 4.96
CA PRO A 72 5.88 4.54 3.61
C PRO A 72 4.95 5.76 3.63
N ILE A 73 5.16 6.69 2.70
CA ILE A 73 4.28 7.83 2.47
C ILE A 73 3.38 7.48 1.29
N PHE A 74 2.11 7.23 1.57
CA PHE A 74 1.13 6.87 0.55
C PHE A 74 0.49 8.10 -0.08
N LYS A 75 0.41 8.09 -1.41
CA LYS A 75 -0.26 9.06 -2.26
C LYS A 75 -1.49 8.42 -2.86
N ASP A 76 -2.57 9.19 -2.93
CA ASP A 76 -3.84 8.76 -3.50
C ASP A 76 -3.73 8.54 -5.02
N VAL A 77 -4.21 7.38 -5.51
CA VAL A 77 -4.35 7.05 -6.94
C VAL A 77 -5.82 7.09 -7.37
N GLY A 78 -6.74 7.16 -6.41
CA GLY A 78 -8.18 7.16 -6.58
C GLY A 78 -8.80 5.77 -6.50
N TYR A 79 -10.08 5.72 -6.86
CA TYR A 79 -10.84 4.48 -6.93
C TYR A 79 -10.51 3.77 -8.24
N ARG A 80 -9.99 2.54 -8.13
CA ARG A 80 -9.65 1.67 -9.27
C ARG A 80 -10.46 0.41 -9.23
#